data_AF-A0A9X1ICJ2-F1
#
_entry.id   AF-A0A9X1ICJ2-F1
#
_cell.length_a   1.000
_cell.length_b   1.000
_cell.length_c   1.000
_cell.angle_alpha   90.00
_cell.angle_beta   90.00
_cell.angle_gamma   90.00
#
_symmetry.space_group_name_H-M   'P 1'
#
loop_
_entity.id
_entity.type
_entity.pdbx_description
1 polymer ?
#
loop_
_entity_poly.entity_id
_entity_poly.type
_entity_poly.pdbx_seq_one_letter_code
_entity_poly.pdbx_strand_id
1 'polypeptide(L)'
;MSFCRTRRIAAGLALLALGACVDLPQPYRGRPGSRAEVLAIPLAVRLAVPPPEQALLAGSAARDFAEAVTAALQAQDVPVIATAAPLPLDWLVEVTAESQGQAVRPRFRLLDADRRPQAATEGSPVPVRDWANADRALLERVAQEAAPKLTQLLLQVEAARKSTDPASLAAGPPRLHMVGVKGAPGDGNTALGARMKDQLGKQGFVVQDTPEGAAYALQVDVSVVPAGVPGVERVEIQWIVSRRDGEELGRVVQMNEVPAGRLNRLWGDIAHIAAEEAAGGVKTVVANAIQAPPSNLEAPPPVAPQAANTALPAPTALR
;
A
#
# COMPACT_ATOMS: atom_id res chain seq x y z
N MET A 1 -41.77 13.62 68.67
CA MET A 1 -42.06 14.62 67.61
C MET A 1 -40.85 14.72 66.71
N SER A 2 -41.07 14.38 65.44
CA SER A 2 -40.06 14.00 64.46
C SER A 2 -39.09 15.12 64.07
N PHE A 3 -37.81 14.77 64.05
CA PHE A 3 -36.71 15.58 63.54
C PHE A 3 -36.89 15.86 62.05
N CYS A 4 -37.03 17.14 61.71
CA CYS A 4 -37.05 17.67 60.34
C CYS A 4 -35.63 17.60 59.74
N ARG A 5 -35.25 16.40 59.31
CA ARG A 5 -33.97 16.05 58.70
C ARG A 5 -34.12 15.97 57.18
N THR A 6 -34.57 17.06 56.53
CA THR A 6 -34.92 16.97 55.09
C THR A 6 -34.62 18.20 54.24
N ARG A 7 -33.70 19.09 54.67
CA ARG A 7 -33.45 20.32 53.89
C ARG A 7 -31.99 20.65 53.53
N ARG A 8 -31.03 19.76 53.80
CA ARG A 8 -29.61 20.02 53.47
C ARG A 8 -28.95 19.03 52.49
N ILE A 9 -29.66 18.00 52.04
CA ILE A 9 -29.11 17.03 51.07
C ILE A 9 -29.43 17.42 49.62
N ALA A 10 -30.44 18.27 49.38
CA ALA A 10 -30.83 18.69 48.03
C ALA A 10 -29.88 19.71 47.37
N ALA A 11 -28.97 20.36 48.12
CA ALA A 11 -28.05 21.35 47.57
C ALA A 11 -26.73 20.76 47.05
N GLY A 12 -26.39 19.52 47.43
CA GLY A 12 -25.13 18.88 47.02
C GLY A 12 -25.20 18.17 45.66
N LEU A 13 -26.39 17.78 45.21
CA LEU A 13 -26.55 16.99 43.97
C LEU A 13 -26.68 17.84 42.70
N ALA A 14 -26.92 19.15 42.83
CA ALA A 14 -27.10 20.05 41.70
C ALA A 14 -25.77 20.61 41.13
N LEU A 15 -24.64 20.44 41.83
CA LEU A 15 -23.33 20.94 41.39
C LEU A 15 -22.50 19.93 40.59
N LEU A 16 -22.94 18.67 40.45
CA LEU A 16 -22.21 17.63 39.71
C LEU A 16 -22.69 17.43 38.26
N ALA A 17 -23.67 18.21 37.79
CA ALA A 17 -24.26 18.04 36.45
C ALA A 17 -23.72 19.04 35.38
N LEU A 18 -22.73 19.87 35.70
CA LEU A 18 -22.23 20.94 34.80
C LEU A 18 -20.86 20.64 34.15
N GLY A 19 -20.33 19.42 34.28
CA GLY A 19 -18.99 19.06 33.78
C GLY A 19 -18.93 18.24 32.48
N ALA A 20 -20.06 17.95 31.83
CA ALA A 20 -20.12 17.00 30.71
C ALA A 20 -20.47 17.66 29.36
N CYS A 21 -19.72 18.69 28.97
CA CYS A 21 -19.60 19.17 27.59
C CYS A 21 -18.23 19.82 27.42
N VAL A 22 -17.17 19.02 27.52
CA VAL A 22 -15.86 19.41 27.00
C VAL A 22 -15.91 19.11 25.52
N ASP A 23 -15.94 20.17 24.71
CA ASP A 23 -15.84 20.08 23.26
C ASP A 23 -14.45 19.52 22.92
N LEU A 24 -14.40 18.26 22.52
CA LEU A 24 -13.15 17.62 22.10
C LEU A 24 -12.62 18.39 20.88
N PRO A 25 -11.33 18.76 20.80
CA PRO A 25 -10.77 19.27 19.56
C PRO A 25 -11.03 18.21 18.48
N GLN A 26 -11.79 18.59 17.46
CA GLN A 26 -12.10 17.75 16.30
C GLN A 26 -11.18 18.16 15.16
N PRO A 27 -9.94 17.65 15.08
CA PRO A 27 -8.96 18.06 14.08
C PRO A 27 -9.38 17.76 12.63
N TYR A 28 -10.48 17.02 12.42
CA TYR A 28 -10.98 16.59 11.12
C TYR A 28 -12.35 17.18 10.74
N ARG A 29 -12.95 18.08 11.54
CA ARG A 29 -14.16 18.81 11.10
C ARG A 29 -13.77 20.06 10.34
N GLY A 30 -13.74 19.94 9.01
CA GLY A 30 -13.57 21.04 8.06
C GLY A 30 -13.43 20.47 6.65
N ARG A 31 -13.73 21.29 5.62
CA ARG A 31 -13.19 21.03 4.28
C ARG A 31 -11.75 21.53 4.34
N PRO A 32 -10.73 20.66 4.46
CA PRO A 32 -9.39 21.16 4.31
C PRO A 32 -9.31 21.67 2.87
N GLY A 33 -9.08 22.96 2.69
CA GLY A 33 -8.90 23.53 1.36
C GLY A 33 -7.68 22.93 0.65
N SER A 34 -7.17 23.60 -0.37
CA SER A 34 -5.92 23.24 -1.08
C SER A 34 -4.66 23.07 -0.21
N ARG A 35 -4.76 23.20 1.12
CA ARG A 35 -3.71 22.88 2.10
C ARG A 35 -3.73 21.43 2.61
N ALA A 36 -4.77 20.62 2.33
CA ALA A 36 -4.69 19.16 2.55
C ALA A 36 -3.84 18.44 1.50
N GLU A 37 -3.62 19.04 0.33
CA GLU A 37 -2.75 18.49 -0.72
C GLU A 37 -1.25 18.57 -0.38
N VAL A 38 -0.88 19.20 0.75
CA VAL A 38 0.49 19.24 1.26
C VAL A 38 0.64 18.34 2.49
N LEU A 39 -0.10 17.23 2.53
CA LEU A 39 0.33 16.08 3.33
C LEU A 39 1.49 15.46 2.57
N ALA A 40 2.66 15.43 3.21
CA ALA A 40 3.88 14.83 2.68
C ALA A 40 3.52 13.47 2.07
N ILE A 41 3.57 13.37 0.75
CA ILE A 41 3.40 12.10 0.04
C ILE A 41 4.51 11.22 0.60
N PRO A 42 4.19 10.18 1.40
CA PRO A 42 5.24 9.33 1.94
C PRO A 42 6.01 8.72 0.77
N LEU A 43 7.32 8.57 0.95
CA LEU A 43 8.17 7.85 0.02
C LEU A 43 7.50 6.50 -0.26
N ALA A 44 7.08 6.25 -1.50
CA ALA A 44 6.31 5.04 -1.88
C ALA A 44 7.17 3.76 -1.87
N VAL A 45 8.41 3.87 -1.40
CA VAL A 45 9.45 2.87 -1.49
C VAL A 45 9.95 2.52 -0.09
N ARG A 46 9.97 1.23 0.23
CA ARG A 46 10.60 0.73 1.46
C ARG A 46 12.11 0.71 1.26
N LEU A 47 12.81 1.43 2.13
CA LEU A 47 14.27 1.51 2.12
C LEU A 47 14.85 0.55 3.17
N ALA A 48 15.88 -0.21 2.80
CA ALA A 48 16.59 -1.10 3.69
C ALA A 48 18.09 -0.77 3.74
N VAL A 49 18.69 -0.90 4.91
CA VAL A 49 20.14 -0.76 5.11
C VAL A 49 20.69 -2.13 5.53
N PRO A 50 21.33 -2.87 4.62
CA PRO A 50 22.04 -4.08 4.99
C PRO A 50 23.34 -3.76 5.74
N PRO A 51 23.81 -4.66 6.63
CA PRO A 51 25.15 -4.56 7.20
C PRO A 51 26.19 -4.47 6.09
N PRO A 52 27.06 -3.44 6.07
CA PRO A 52 27.97 -3.23 4.97
C PRO A 52 29.18 -4.16 5.04
N GLU A 53 29.22 -5.11 4.11
CA GLU A 53 30.32 -6.07 3.98
C GLU A 53 31.59 -5.43 3.40
N GLN A 54 31.43 -4.35 2.63
CA GLN A 54 32.50 -3.67 1.90
C GLN A 54 32.90 -2.33 2.55
N ALA A 55 32.54 -2.11 3.83
CA ALA A 55 32.88 -0.91 4.57
C ALA A 55 34.18 -1.01 5.39
N LEU A 56 34.98 -2.07 5.22
CA LEU A 56 36.21 -2.28 6.00
C LEU A 56 35.95 -2.32 7.52
N LEU A 57 34.78 -2.81 7.92
CA LEU A 57 34.35 -2.95 9.32
C LEU A 57 34.22 -4.43 9.70
N ALA A 58 34.43 -4.75 10.98
CA ALA A 58 34.12 -6.08 11.51
C ALA A 58 32.60 -6.33 11.54
N GLY A 59 32.18 -7.60 11.54
CA GLY A 59 30.76 -7.97 11.38
C GLY A 59 29.79 -7.36 12.41
N SER A 60 30.22 -7.16 13.67
CA SER A 60 29.40 -6.46 14.68
C SER A 60 29.32 -4.96 14.40
N ALA A 61 30.47 -4.32 14.15
CA ALA A 61 30.53 -2.89 13.81
C ALA A 61 29.78 -2.54 12.51
N ALA A 62 29.75 -3.46 11.54
CA ALA A 62 28.94 -3.31 10.33
C ALA A 62 27.43 -3.27 10.65
N ARG A 63 26.95 -4.15 11.53
CA ARG A 63 25.54 -4.12 11.98
C ARG A 63 25.23 -2.84 12.75
N ASP A 64 26.10 -2.47 13.69
CA ASP A 64 25.96 -1.22 14.46
C ASP A 64 25.93 0.01 13.53
N PHE A 65 26.72 -0.01 12.45
CA PHE A 65 26.72 1.08 11.49
C PHE A 65 25.45 1.12 10.64
N ALA A 66 24.92 -0.03 10.20
CA ALA A 66 23.63 -0.09 9.51
C ALA A 66 22.48 0.42 10.38
N GLU A 67 22.49 0.10 11.68
CA GLU A 67 21.55 0.64 12.66
C GLU A 67 21.71 2.15 12.83
N ALA A 68 22.93 2.66 12.95
CA ALA A 68 23.20 4.08 13.06
C ALA A 68 22.72 4.87 11.84
N VAL A 69 22.96 4.37 10.62
CA VAL A 69 22.47 4.98 9.36
C VAL A 69 20.95 4.97 9.32
N THR A 70 20.32 3.86 9.71
CA THR A 70 18.86 3.73 9.78
C THR A 70 18.26 4.74 10.75
N ALA A 71 18.80 4.84 11.98
CA ALA A 71 18.34 5.79 12.98
C ALA A 71 18.50 7.25 12.51
N ALA A 72 19.62 7.57 11.86
CA ALA A 72 19.87 8.92 11.34
C ALA A 72 18.90 9.31 10.20
N LEU A 73 18.54 8.36 9.33
CA LEU A 73 17.54 8.56 8.27
C LEU A 73 16.12 8.65 8.81
N GLN A 74 15.76 7.84 9.82
CA GLN A 74 14.46 7.93 10.49
C GLN A 74 14.28 9.27 11.19
N ALA A 75 15.34 9.86 11.74
CA ALA A 75 15.32 11.21 12.30
C ALA A 75 15.09 12.31 11.24
N GLN A 76 15.18 11.98 9.94
CA GLN A 76 14.84 12.83 8.80
C GLN A 76 13.47 12.44 8.19
N ASP A 77 12.62 11.72 8.94
CA ASP A 77 11.31 11.21 8.51
C ASP A 77 11.36 10.26 7.29
N VAL A 78 12.50 9.61 7.05
CA VAL A 78 12.64 8.60 5.99
C VAL A 78 12.25 7.22 6.55
N PRO A 79 11.25 6.52 5.99
CA PRO A 79 10.86 5.17 6.42
C PRO A 79 11.90 4.15 5.94
N VAL A 80 12.81 3.77 6.83
CA VAL A 80 13.92 2.84 6.55
C VAL A 80 14.07 1.77 7.64
N ILE A 81 14.58 0.60 7.28
CA ILE A 81 14.85 -0.51 8.21
C ILE A 81 16.28 -1.06 8.05
N ALA A 82 16.96 -1.34 9.17
CA ALA A 82 18.20 -2.11 9.17
C ALA A 82 17.86 -3.61 9.08
N THR A 83 18.33 -4.31 8.05
CA THR A 83 18.09 -5.76 7.90
C THR A 83 19.19 -6.45 7.11
N ALA A 84 19.65 -7.60 7.60
CA ALA A 84 20.59 -8.46 6.86
C ALA A 84 19.93 -9.20 5.68
N ALA A 85 18.59 -9.28 5.64
CA ALA A 85 17.83 -9.90 4.57
C ALA A 85 16.80 -8.89 4.01
N PRO A 86 17.24 -7.96 3.14
CA PRO A 86 16.31 -7.10 2.41
C PRO A 86 15.37 -7.92 1.53
N LEU A 87 14.12 -7.48 1.39
CA LEU A 87 13.18 -8.10 0.46
C LEU A 87 13.60 -7.83 -0.99
N PRO A 88 13.13 -8.65 -1.96
CA PRO A 88 13.48 -8.45 -3.38
C PRO A 88 13.12 -7.06 -3.93
N LEU A 89 12.08 -6.41 -3.40
CA LEU A 89 11.60 -5.10 -3.85
C LEU A 89 12.11 -3.91 -3.01
N ASP A 90 12.93 -4.17 -1.97
CA ASP A 90 13.48 -3.09 -1.15
C ASP A 90 14.53 -2.31 -1.94
N TRP A 91 14.43 -0.98 -1.86
CA TRP A 91 15.56 -0.13 -2.23
C TRP A 91 16.60 -0.17 -1.12
N LEU A 92 17.86 0.05 -1.48
CA LEU A 92 18.95 -0.13 -0.54
C LEU A 92 19.75 1.14 -0.38
N VAL A 93 20.14 1.41 0.86
CA VAL A 93 21.32 2.23 1.14
C VAL A 93 22.49 1.27 1.28
N GLU A 94 23.24 1.09 0.20
CA GLU A 94 24.47 0.33 0.27
C GLU A 94 25.61 1.23 0.75
N VAL A 95 26.39 0.73 1.70
CA VAL A 95 27.54 1.44 2.26
C VAL A 95 28.81 0.67 1.95
N THR A 96 29.76 1.35 1.33
CA THR A 96 31.12 0.85 1.08
C THR A 96 32.12 1.82 1.70
N ALA A 97 33.38 1.42 1.84
CA ALA A 97 34.43 2.32 2.28
C ALA A 97 35.73 2.03 1.54
N GLU A 98 36.44 3.09 1.18
CA GLU A 98 37.72 3.00 0.49
C GLU A 98 38.82 3.63 1.35
N SER A 99 39.99 2.99 1.41
CA SER A 99 41.16 3.54 2.08
C SER A 99 41.89 4.52 1.15
N GLN A 100 42.00 5.77 1.57
CA GLN A 100 42.74 6.84 0.90
C GLN A 100 43.91 7.28 1.79
N GLY A 101 45.02 6.53 1.71
CA GLY A 101 46.22 6.79 2.51
C GLY A 101 45.98 6.55 4.00
N GLN A 102 45.98 7.62 4.81
CA GLN A 102 45.75 7.53 6.27
C GLN A 102 44.27 7.73 6.68
N ALA A 103 43.37 7.87 5.71
CA ALA A 103 41.94 8.02 5.96
C ALA A 103 41.12 6.93 5.24
N VAL A 104 39.95 6.63 5.77
CA VAL A 104 38.91 5.81 5.15
C VAL A 104 37.77 6.73 4.79
N ARG A 105 37.30 6.65 3.54
CA ARG A 105 36.19 7.44 3.03
C ARG A 105 34.99 6.52 2.82
N PRO A 106 33.91 6.65 3.62
CA PRO A 106 32.69 5.90 3.40
C PRO A 106 31.94 6.48 2.20
N ARG A 107 31.36 5.59 1.40
CA ARG A 107 30.55 5.91 0.23
C ARG A 107 29.19 5.25 0.41
N PHE A 108 28.14 6.02 0.13
CA PHE A 108 26.75 5.60 0.26
C PHE A 108 26.11 5.61 -1.11
N ARG A 109 25.46 4.52 -1.49
CA ARG A 109 24.75 4.37 -2.76
C ARG A 109 23.28 4.05 -2.51
N LEU A 110 22.40 4.75 -3.20
CA LEU A 110 20.99 4.37 -3.30
C LEU A 110 20.84 3.39 -4.46
N LEU A 111 20.40 2.18 -4.17
CA LEU A 111 20.13 1.15 -5.16
C LEU A 111 18.62 0.93 -5.28
N ASP A 112 18.14 0.70 -6.50
CA ASP A 112 16.77 0.25 -6.73
C ASP A 112 16.58 -1.25 -6.40
N ALA A 113 15.35 -1.74 -6.56
CA ALA A 113 15.01 -3.16 -6.37
C ALA A 113 15.82 -4.11 -7.27
N ASP A 114 16.21 -3.65 -8.46
CA ASP A 114 17.05 -4.39 -9.41
C ASP A 114 18.55 -4.28 -9.09
N ARG A 115 18.91 -3.69 -7.92
CA ARG A 115 20.29 -3.42 -7.47
C ARG A 115 21.06 -2.45 -8.36
N ARG A 116 20.38 -1.63 -9.17
CA ARG A 116 21.03 -0.60 -9.98
C ARG A 116 21.26 0.66 -9.17
N PRO A 117 22.45 1.28 -9.25
CA PRO A 117 22.73 2.52 -8.54
C PRO A 117 21.96 3.69 -9.15
N GLN A 118 21.16 4.35 -8.32
CA GLN A 118 20.35 5.51 -8.67
C GLN A 118 21.05 6.82 -8.31
N ALA A 119 21.74 6.83 -7.17
CA ALA A 119 22.55 7.95 -6.73
C ALA A 119 23.65 7.48 -5.78
N ALA A 120 24.69 8.30 -5.62
CA ALA A 120 25.76 8.05 -4.67
C ALA A 120 26.24 9.35 -4.03
N THR A 121 26.70 9.26 -2.78
CA THR A 121 27.37 10.34 -2.06
C THR A 121 28.52 9.77 -1.24
N GLU A 122 29.42 10.64 -0.82
CA GLU A 122 30.58 10.29 -0.01
C GLU A 122 30.52 11.03 1.33
N GLY A 123 30.92 10.33 2.39
CA GLY A 123 31.10 10.92 3.70
C GLY A 123 32.45 11.63 3.84
N SER A 124 32.62 12.30 4.97
CA SER A 124 33.90 12.89 5.34
C SER A 124 34.96 11.80 5.58
N PRO A 125 36.23 12.06 5.23
CA PRO A 125 37.31 11.12 5.47
C PRO A 125 37.53 10.96 6.98
N VAL A 126 37.58 9.71 7.44
CA VAL A 126 37.82 9.34 8.84
C VAL A 126 39.22 8.74 8.98
N PRO A 127 40.04 9.10 9.98
CA PRO A 127 41.35 8.48 10.17
C PRO A 127 41.26 6.96 10.24
N VAL A 128 42.17 6.24 9.59
CA VAL A 128 42.12 4.77 9.46
C VAL A 128 42.11 4.06 10.82
N ARG A 129 42.77 4.64 11.83
CA ARG A 129 42.78 4.11 13.20
C ARG A 129 41.41 4.19 13.86
N ASP A 130 40.73 5.32 13.68
CA ASP A 130 39.41 5.55 14.27
C ASP A 130 38.36 4.68 13.57
N TRP A 131 38.45 4.57 12.24
CA TRP A 131 37.59 3.69 11.46
C TRP A 131 37.77 2.21 11.83
N ALA A 132 39.02 1.77 12.06
CA ALA A 132 39.31 0.41 12.49
C ALA A 132 38.79 0.10 13.91
N ASN A 133 38.81 1.10 14.82
CA ASN A 133 38.22 0.96 16.15
C ASN A 133 36.69 0.93 16.09
N ALA A 134 36.09 1.66 15.14
CA ALA A 134 34.66 1.69 14.87
C ALA A 134 33.79 2.00 16.11
N ASP A 135 34.22 2.96 16.92
CA ASP A 135 33.48 3.37 18.13
C ASP A 135 32.05 3.79 17.78
N ARG A 136 31.08 3.44 18.63
CA ARG A 136 29.66 3.76 18.41
C ARG A 136 29.42 5.24 18.12
N ALA A 137 30.06 6.13 18.89
CA ALA A 137 29.94 7.57 18.72
C ALA A 137 30.52 8.08 17.39
N LEU A 138 31.51 7.38 16.82
CA LEU A 138 32.04 7.67 15.50
C LEU A 138 31.04 7.26 14.42
N LEU A 139 30.50 6.03 14.49
CA LEU A 139 29.54 5.51 13.51
C LEU A 139 28.24 6.35 13.49
N GLU A 140 27.74 6.73 14.67
CA GLU A 140 26.58 7.63 14.80
C GLU A 140 26.85 9.00 14.19
N ARG A 141 28.04 9.58 14.40
CA ARG A 141 28.42 10.88 13.81
C ARG A 141 28.49 10.80 12.28
N VAL A 142 29.12 9.75 11.75
CA VAL A 142 29.23 9.53 10.30
C VAL A 142 27.85 9.34 9.67
N ALA A 143 26.97 8.59 10.33
CA ALA A 143 25.58 8.41 9.90
C ALA A 143 24.79 9.73 9.92
N GLN A 144 24.91 10.52 10.99
CA GLN A 144 24.25 11.84 11.11
C GLN A 144 24.71 12.83 10.04
N GLU A 145 25.98 12.80 9.66
CA GLU A 145 26.50 13.64 8.57
C GLU A 145 25.98 13.18 7.19
N ALA A 146 25.86 11.88 6.98
CA ALA A 146 25.40 11.29 5.72
C ALA A 146 23.90 11.42 5.51
N ALA A 147 23.09 11.37 6.57
CA ALA A 147 21.63 11.29 6.47
C ALA A 147 20.99 12.46 5.69
N PRO A 148 21.29 13.75 5.94
CA PRO A 148 20.72 14.85 5.17
C PRO A 148 21.07 14.76 3.67
N LYS A 149 22.31 14.36 3.34
CA LYS A 149 22.76 14.18 1.96
C LYS A 149 22.00 13.04 1.27
N LEU A 150 21.81 11.93 1.96
CA LEU A 150 21.05 10.78 1.48
C LEU A 150 19.56 11.11 1.29
N THR A 151 18.95 11.83 2.22
CA THR A 151 17.55 12.30 2.08
C THR A 151 17.41 13.23 0.88
N GLN A 152 18.33 14.17 0.69
CA GLN A 152 18.32 15.05 -0.48
C GLN A 152 18.48 14.27 -1.79
N LEU A 153 19.39 13.29 -1.84
CA LEU A 153 19.54 12.42 -3.00
C LEU A 153 18.28 11.58 -3.26
N LEU A 154 17.66 11.04 -2.22
CA LEU A 154 16.43 10.28 -2.34
C LEU A 154 15.33 11.16 -2.94
N LEU A 155 15.13 12.37 -2.41
CA LEU A 155 14.17 13.35 -2.95
C LEU A 155 14.48 13.74 -4.39
N GLN A 156 15.76 13.90 -4.76
CA GLN A 156 16.17 14.17 -6.15
C GLN A 156 15.90 12.99 -7.07
N VAL A 157 16.20 11.77 -6.64
CA VAL A 157 15.90 10.55 -7.40
C VAL A 157 14.39 10.36 -7.52
N GLU A 158 13.60 10.69 -6.51
CA GLU A 158 12.15 10.67 -6.61
C GLU A 158 11.60 11.75 -7.53
N ALA A 159 12.08 12.98 -7.40
CA ALA A 159 11.71 14.07 -8.30
C ALA A 159 12.12 13.75 -9.73
N ALA A 160 13.32 13.20 -9.92
CA ALA A 160 13.82 12.70 -11.20
C ALA A 160 13.01 11.50 -11.67
N ARG A 161 12.57 10.57 -10.82
CA ARG A 161 11.69 9.47 -11.24
C ARG A 161 10.29 9.95 -11.55
N LYS A 162 9.79 11.00 -10.90
CA LYS A 162 8.49 11.62 -11.21
C LYS A 162 8.56 12.49 -12.47
N SER A 163 9.73 13.10 -12.76
CA SER A 163 9.96 13.95 -13.94
C SER A 163 10.49 13.19 -15.15
N THR A 164 11.28 12.15 -14.92
CA THR A 164 11.76 11.13 -15.86
C THR A 164 10.81 9.94 -15.89
N ASP A 165 9.71 9.96 -15.13
CA ASP A 165 8.60 9.06 -15.39
C ASP A 165 8.15 9.39 -16.80
N PRO A 166 8.40 8.53 -17.78
CA PRO A 166 7.91 8.81 -19.11
C PRO A 166 6.38 8.82 -19.06
N ALA A 167 5.70 8.20 -18.09
CA ALA A 167 4.24 8.27 -17.98
C ALA A 167 3.69 9.68 -17.68
N SER A 168 4.50 10.63 -17.21
CA SER A 168 4.06 12.01 -17.01
C SER A 168 4.29 12.91 -18.23
N LEU A 169 5.21 12.56 -19.16
CA LEU A 169 5.54 13.42 -20.31
C LEU A 169 5.83 12.73 -21.68
N ALA A 170 6.11 11.41 -21.79
CA ALA A 170 6.56 10.77 -23.05
C ALA A 170 6.18 9.30 -23.34
N ALA A 171 5.86 8.45 -22.35
CA ALA A 171 5.20 7.17 -22.56
C ALA A 171 3.72 7.44 -22.70
N GLY A 172 3.17 7.00 -23.83
CA GLY A 172 1.74 6.91 -23.98
C GLY A 172 1.08 6.13 -22.83
N PRO A 173 -0.26 6.10 -22.82
CA PRO A 173 -1.06 5.71 -21.67
C PRO A 173 -0.62 4.36 -21.01
N PRO A 174 -0.72 4.19 -19.67
CA PRO A 174 -0.30 2.99 -18.94
C PRO A 174 -0.76 1.69 -19.62
N ARG A 175 0.18 0.75 -19.84
CA ARG A 175 -0.09 -0.50 -20.57
C ARG A 175 -0.61 -1.60 -19.65
N LEU A 176 -1.73 -2.19 -20.04
CA LEU A 176 -2.38 -3.28 -19.33
C LEU A 176 -2.52 -4.50 -20.27
N HIS A 177 -2.08 -5.66 -19.81
CA HIS A 177 -2.27 -6.92 -20.53
C HIS A 177 -3.64 -7.51 -20.16
N MET A 178 -4.53 -7.67 -21.13
CA MET A 178 -5.74 -8.45 -20.93
C MET A 178 -5.43 -9.94 -21.11
N VAL A 179 -5.42 -10.69 -20.00
CA VAL A 179 -5.25 -12.15 -20.00
C VAL A 179 -6.42 -12.85 -20.69
N GLY A 180 -7.61 -12.29 -20.52
CA GLY A 180 -8.83 -12.76 -21.17
C GLY A 180 -10.02 -12.83 -20.21
N VAL A 181 -11.14 -13.28 -20.76
CA VAL A 181 -12.40 -13.51 -20.02
C VAL A 181 -12.76 -14.98 -20.09
N LYS A 182 -13.12 -15.56 -18.94
CA LYS A 182 -13.47 -16.97 -18.81
C LYS A 182 -14.84 -17.14 -18.15
N GLY A 183 -15.58 -18.15 -18.60
CA GLY A 183 -16.82 -18.61 -17.96
C GLY A 183 -18.10 -17.92 -18.39
N ALA A 184 -18.05 -16.89 -19.25
CA ALA A 184 -19.26 -16.25 -19.74
C ALA A 184 -19.96 -17.10 -20.81
N PRO A 185 -21.27 -17.38 -20.70
CA PRO A 185 -22.05 -18.06 -21.73
C PRO A 185 -22.20 -17.23 -23.02
N GLY A 186 -22.62 -17.86 -24.11
CA GLY A 186 -22.84 -17.18 -25.39
C GLY A 186 -21.56 -16.54 -25.95
N ASP A 187 -21.65 -15.28 -26.38
CA ASP A 187 -20.52 -14.47 -26.84
C ASP A 187 -19.82 -13.67 -25.72
N GLY A 188 -20.18 -13.92 -24.46
CA GLY A 188 -19.84 -13.06 -23.33
C GLY A 188 -18.35 -12.85 -23.09
N ASN A 189 -17.51 -13.86 -23.32
CA ASN A 189 -16.06 -13.72 -23.13
C ASN A 189 -15.49 -12.67 -24.09
N THR A 190 -15.91 -12.74 -25.35
CA THR A 190 -15.47 -11.82 -26.41
C THR A 190 -16.06 -10.43 -26.18
N ALA A 191 -17.36 -10.35 -25.86
CA ALA A 191 -18.06 -9.10 -25.64
C ALA A 191 -17.50 -8.31 -24.45
N LEU A 192 -17.29 -8.97 -23.30
CA LEU A 192 -16.72 -8.34 -22.11
C LEU A 192 -15.28 -7.88 -22.34
N GLY A 193 -14.45 -8.70 -22.98
CA GLY A 193 -13.07 -8.32 -23.30
C GLY A 193 -13.01 -7.11 -24.23
N ALA A 194 -13.81 -7.10 -25.29
CA ALA A 194 -13.86 -5.98 -26.22
C ALA A 194 -14.34 -4.68 -25.56
N ARG A 195 -15.38 -4.75 -24.73
CA ARG A 195 -15.91 -3.57 -24.02
C ARG A 195 -14.95 -3.08 -22.94
N MET A 196 -14.29 -3.97 -22.21
CA MET A 196 -13.31 -3.58 -21.20
C MET A 196 -12.09 -2.89 -21.81
N LYS A 197 -11.59 -3.35 -22.98
CA LYS A 197 -10.56 -2.64 -23.76
C LYS A 197 -10.96 -1.20 -24.07
N ASP A 198 -12.18 -1.02 -24.59
CA ASP A 198 -12.69 0.31 -24.95
C ASP A 198 -12.80 1.23 -23.72
N GLN A 199 -13.36 0.72 -22.61
CA GLN A 199 -13.55 1.53 -21.41
C GLN A 199 -12.23 1.89 -20.71
N LEU A 200 -11.29 0.96 -20.62
CA LEU A 200 -9.94 1.26 -20.09
C LEU A 200 -9.17 2.20 -21.03
N GLY A 201 -9.37 2.10 -22.34
CA GLY A 201 -8.85 3.06 -23.31
C GLY A 201 -9.29 4.49 -23.01
N LYS A 202 -10.59 4.70 -22.73
CA LYS A 202 -11.13 6.01 -22.31
C LYS A 202 -10.58 6.49 -20.98
N GLN A 203 -10.19 5.56 -20.10
CA GLN A 203 -9.55 5.86 -18.82
C GLN A 203 -8.04 6.17 -18.94
N GLY A 204 -7.51 6.17 -20.17
CA GLY A 204 -6.10 6.46 -20.43
C GLY A 204 -5.19 5.26 -20.23
N PHE A 205 -5.65 4.03 -20.50
CA PHE A 205 -4.80 2.84 -20.56
C PHE A 205 -4.59 2.37 -22.01
N VAL A 206 -3.43 1.80 -22.29
CA VAL A 206 -3.18 1.02 -23.52
C VAL A 206 -3.40 -0.45 -23.18
N VAL A 207 -4.56 -0.99 -23.54
CA VAL A 207 -4.86 -2.40 -23.30
C VAL A 207 -4.39 -3.25 -24.48
N GLN A 208 -3.60 -4.28 -24.19
CA GLN A 208 -2.99 -5.17 -25.19
C GLN A 208 -3.23 -6.64 -24.83
N ASP A 209 -3.22 -7.51 -25.84
CA ASP A 209 -3.38 -8.96 -25.66
C ASP A 209 -2.05 -9.68 -25.35
N THR A 210 -0.96 -8.93 -25.32
CA THR A 210 0.40 -9.45 -25.17
C THR A 210 0.99 -8.99 -23.84
N PRO A 211 1.70 -9.84 -23.09
CA PRO A 211 2.33 -9.46 -21.82
C PRO A 211 3.51 -8.49 -21.98
N GLU A 212 4.11 -8.39 -23.17
CA GLU A 212 5.32 -7.63 -23.42
C GLU A 212 5.14 -6.13 -23.15
N GLY A 213 5.84 -5.61 -22.15
CA GLY A 213 5.80 -4.19 -21.78
C GLY A 213 4.58 -3.78 -20.95
N ALA A 214 3.71 -4.73 -20.55
CA ALA A 214 2.65 -4.47 -19.59
C ALA A 214 3.16 -4.61 -18.15
N ALA A 215 2.87 -3.62 -17.31
CA ALA A 215 3.20 -3.66 -15.88
C ALA A 215 2.11 -4.39 -15.06
N TYR A 216 0.90 -4.45 -15.61
CA TYR A 216 -0.29 -5.01 -14.98
C TYR A 216 -1.02 -5.94 -15.94
N ALA A 217 -1.72 -6.91 -15.38
CA ALA A 217 -2.58 -7.84 -16.09
C ALA A 217 -4.01 -7.78 -15.54
N LEU A 218 -5.00 -7.99 -16.42
CA LEU A 218 -6.41 -8.09 -16.07
C LEU A 218 -6.95 -9.45 -16.52
N GLN A 219 -7.44 -10.21 -15.57
CA GLN A 219 -8.20 -11.43 -15.80
C GLN A 219 -9.66 -11.21 -15.40
N VAL A 220 -10.57 -11.83 -16.14
CA VAL A 220 -12.01 -11.72 -15.87
C VAL A 220 -12.60 -13.12 -15.75
N ASP A 221 -13.17 -13.41 -14.59
CA ASP A 221 -13.88 -14.66 -14.33
C ASP A 221 -15.37 -14.39 -14.19
N VAL A 222 -16.18 -15.14 -14.92
CA VAL A 222 -17.63 -15.01 -14.96
C VAL A 222 -18.25 -16.31 -14.51
N SER A 223 -19.23 -16.23 -13.60
CA SER A 223 -20.05 -17.37 -13.21
C SER A 223 -21.53 -17.00 -13.30
N VAL A 224 -22.34 -17.95 -13.78
CA VAL A 224 -23.80 -17.83 -13.86
C VAL A 224 -24.42 -19.01 -13.14
N VAL A 225 -25.24 -18.74 -12.14
CA VAL A 225 -25.89 -19.75 -11.30
C VAL A 225 -27.38 -19.44 -11.13
N PRO A 226 -28.27 -20.44 -10.93
CA PRO A 226 -29.68 -20.17 -10.64
C PRO A 226 -29.87 -19.33 -9.37
N ALA A 227 -30.72 -18.30 -9.41
CA ALA A 227 -30.86 -17.32 -8.31
C ALA A 227 -31.84 -17.74 -7.19
N GLY A 228 -32.17 -19.03 -7.06
CA GLY A 228 -33.16 -19.53 -6.09
C GLY A 228 -34.62 -19.17 -6.39
N VAL A 229 -34.86 -18.23 -7.31
CA VAL A 229 -36.17 -17.88 -7.87
C VAL A 229 -36.33 -18.53 -9.26
N PRO A 230 -37.44 -19.21 -9.56
CA PRO A 230 -37.68 -19.79 -10.89
C PRO A 230 -37.58 -18.74 -12.00
N GLY A 231 -36.79 -19.03 -13.04
CA GLY A 231 -36.63 -18.15 -14.19
C GLY A 231 -35.68 -16.97 -13.98
N VAL A 232 -34.91 -16.95 -12.88
CA VAL A 232 -33.89 -15.94 -12.60
C VAL A 232 -32.53 -16.61 -12.42
N GLU A 233 -31.50 -16.02 -13.04
CA GLU A 233 -30.10 -16.41 -12.93
C GLU A 233 -29.32 -15.27 -12.29
N ARG A 234 -28.36 -15.60 -11.43
CA ARG A 234 -27.40 -14.67 -10.86
C ARG A 234 -26.11 -14.78 -11.64
N VAL A 235 -25.64 -13.65 -12.15
CA VAL A 235 -24.34 -13.52 -12.78
C VAL A 235 -23.38 -12.82 -11.83
N GLU A 236 -22.19 -13.38 -11.66
CA GLU A 236 -21.08 -12.79 -10.93
C GLU A 236 -19.89 -12.62 -11.86
N ILE A 237 -19.36 -11.39 -11.91
CA ILE A 237 -18.21 -11.02 -12.73
C ILE A 237 -17.11 -10.53 -11.79
N GLN A 238 -15.98 -11.20 -11.83
CA GLN A 238 -14.80 -10.89 -11.03
C GLN A 238 -13.69 -10.38 -11.95
N TRP A 239 -13.33 -9.11 -11.79
CA TRP A 239 -12.24 -8.45 -12.50
C TRP A 239 -11.00 -8.47 -11.60
N ILE A 240 -10.01 -9.27 -11.94
CA ILE A 240 -8.82 -9.50 -11.12
C ILE A 240 -7.66 -8.75 -11.75
N VAL A 241 -7.10 -7.80 -11.01
CA VAL A 241 -5.93 -7.04 -11.43
C VAL A 241 -4.71 -7.64 -10.76
N SER A 242 -3.74 -8.05 -11.56
CA SER A 242 -2.46 -8.56 -11.08
C SER A 242 -1.29 -7.73 -11.61
N ARG A 243 -0.17 -7.79 -10.91
CA ARG A 243 1.11 -7.25 -11.35
C ARG A 243 1.79 -8.26 -12.28
N ARG A 244 2.79 -7.80 -13.05
CA ARG A 244 3.62 -8.63 -13.94
C ARG A 244 4.23 -9.88 -13.28
N ASP A 245 4.44 -9.88 -11.96
CA ASP A 245 4.94 -11.02 -11.18
C ASP A 245 3.86 -12.06 -10.82
N GLY A 246 2.59 -11.78 -11.15
CA GLY A 246 1.44 -12.63 -10.85
C GLY A 246 0.76 -12.32 -9.51
N GLU A 247 1.25 -11.35 -8.73
CA GLU A 247 0.60 -10.93 -7.48
C GLU A 247 -0.75 -10.25 -7.77
N GLU A 248 -1.82 -10.71 -7.12
CA GLU A 248 -3.12 -10.05 -7.18
C GLU A 248 -3.08 -8.74 -6.38
N LEU A 249 -3.23 -7.62 -7.09
CA LEU A 249 -3.25 -6.28 -6.51
C LEU A 249 -4.64 -5.94 -5.96
N GLY A 250 -5.67 -6.61 -6.45
CA GLY A 250 -7.04 -6.49 -6.00
C GLY A 250 -8.03 -6.93 -7.06
N ARG A 251 -9.30 -6.93 -6.68
CA ARG A 251 -10.39 -7.35 -7.55
C ARG A 251 -11.61 -6.47 -7.42
N VAL A 252 -12.34 -6.34 -8.53
CA VAL A 252 -13.66 -5.70 -8.58
C VAL A 252 -14.68 -6.80 -8.81
N VAL A 253 -15.69 -6.91 -7.94
CA VAL A 253 -16.75 -7.91 -8.05
C VAL A 253 -18.06 -7.23 -8.37
N GLN A 254 -18.75 -7.71 -9.40
CA GLN A 254 -20.10 -7.27 -9.78
C GLN A 254 -21.04 -8.47 -9.74
N MET A 255 -22.21 -8.28 -9.13
CA MET A 255 -23.23 -9.31 -9.03
C MET A 255 -24.56 -8.74 -9.48
N ASN A 256 -25.21 -9.39 -10.44
CA ASN A 256 -26.50 -8.97 -10.97
C ASN A 256 -27.43 -10.18 -11.14
N GLU A 257 -28.74 -9.94 -11.04
CA GLU A 257 -29.77 -10.93 -11.33
C GLU A 257 -30.44 -10.63 -12.66
N VAL A 258 -30.58 -11.65 -13.51
CA VAL A 258 -31.11 -11.52 -14.86
C VAL A 258 -32.14 -12.61 -15.13
N PRO A 259 -33.12 -12.37 -16.04
CA PRO A 259 -33.99 -13.44 -16.52
C PRO A 259 -33.18 -14.59 -17.11
N ALA A 260 -33.58 -15.82 -16.79
CA ALA A 260 -32.86 -17.01 -17.20
C ALA A 260 -32.71 -17.09 -18.73
N GLY A 261 -31.51 -17.44 -19.19
CA GLY A 261 -31.18 -17.57 -20.61
C GLY A 261 -30.96 -16.26 -21.37
N ARG A 262 -31.11 -15.09 -20.71
CA ARG A 262 -30.79 -13.78 -21.31
C ARG A 262 -29.32 -13.66 -21.70
N LEU A 263 -28.43 -14.37 -21.00
CA LEU A 263 -26.98 -14.37 -21.23
C LEU A 263 -26.49 -15.49 -22.18
N ASN A 264 -27.39 -16.30 -22.74
CA ASN A 264 -26.98 -17.46 -23.56
C ASN A 264 -26.58 -17.09 -25.00
N ARG A 265 -26.82 -15.85 -25.42
CA ARG A 265 -26.57 -15.40 -26.79
C ARG A 265 -25.67 -14.16 -26.80
N LEU A 266 -26.25 -12.97 -26.94
CA LEU A 266 -25.53 -11.72 -27.17
C LEU A 266 -25.42 -10.89 -25.89
N TRP A 267 -24.19 -10.58 -25.50
CA TRP A 267 -23.86 -9.81 -24.31
C TRP A 267 -23.68 -8.32 -24.58
N GLY A 268 -23.72 -7.87 -25.83
CA GLY A 268 -23.27 -6.54 -26.28
C GLY A 268 -23.61 -5.36 -25.35
N ASP A 269 -24.87 -5.23 -24.93
CA ASP A 269 -25.33 -4.14 -24.06
C ASP A 269 -24.94 -4.34 -22.59
N ILE A 270 -25.05 -5.58 -22.10
CA ILE A 270 -24.72 -5.95 -20.72
C ILE A 270 -23.22 -5.82 -20.48
N ALA A 271 -22.41 -6.27 -21.44
CA ALA A 271 -20.96 -6.13 -21.42
C ALA A 271 -20.51 -4.67 -21.45
N HIS A 272 -21.25 -3.79 -22.13
CA HIS A 272 -20.92 -2.37 -22.17
C HIS A 272 -21.07 -1.72 -20.79
N ILE A 273 -22.22 -1.93 -20.15
CA ILE A 273 -22.52 -1.39 -18.81
C ILE A 273 -21.59 -1.99 -17.76
N ALA A 274 -21.44 -3.32 -17.76
CA ALA A 274 -20.56 -4.01 -16.80
C ALA A 274 -19.11 -3.52 -16.90
N ALA A 275 -18.59 -3.38 -18.12
CA ALA A 275 -17.24 -2.87 -18.35
C ALA A 275 -17.08 -1.39 -17.97
N GLU A 276 -18.09 -0.55 -18.21
CA GLU A 276 -18.05 0.88 -17.86
C GLU A 276 -17.93 1.07 -16.34
N GLU A 277 -18.78 0.37 -15.58
CA GLU A 277 -18.76 0.39 -14.12
C GLU A 277 -17.44 -0.17 -13.56
N ALA A 278 -16.95 -1.27 -14.13
CA ALA A 278 -15.74 -1.93 -13.63
C ALA A 278 -14.45 -1.19 -13.99
N ALA A 279 -14.40 -0.47 -15.13
CA ALA A 279 -13.18 0.22 -15.57
C ALA A 279 -12.70 1.27 -14.56
N GLY A 280 -13.62 1.99 -13.89
CA GLY A 280 -13.29 2.92 -12.82
C GLY A 280 -12.69 2.23 -11.57
N GLY A 281 -13.24 1.07 -11.20
CA GLY A 281 -12.70 0.24 -10.12
C GLY A 281 -11.31 -0.30 -10.44
N VAL A 282 -11.11 -0.84 -11.65
CA VAL A 282 -9.81 -1.33 -12.12
C VAL A 282 -8.76 -0.21 -12.11
N LYS A 283 -9.10 0.99 -12.61
CA LYS A 283 -8.23 2.17 -12.53
C LYS A 283 -7.84 2.49 -11.10
N THR A 284 -8.78 2.41 -10.17
CA THR A 284 -8.53 2.68 -8.74
C THR A 284 -7.60 1.64 -8.13
N VAL A 285 -7.79 0.35 -8.45
CA VAL A 285 -6.88 -0.73 -7.99
C VAL A 285 -5.46 -0.51 -8.52
N VAL A 286 -5.31 -0.18 -9.81
CA VAL A 286 -4.00 0.13 -10.40
C VAL A 286 -3.39 1.39 -9.76
N ALA A 287 -4.16 2.46 -9.57
CA ALA A 287 -3.70 3.69 -8.92
C ALA A 287 -3.30 3.47 -7.46
N ASN A 288 -4.01 2.61 -6.73
CA ASN A 288 -3.69 2.25 -5.36
C ASN A 288 -2.44 1.36 -5.29
N ALA A 289 -2.25 0.45 -6.24
CA ALA A 289 -1.03 -0.35 -6.33
C ALA A 289 0.22 0.47 -6.66
N ILE A 290 0.04 1.66 -7.27
CA ILE A 290 1.11 2.65 -7.46
C ILE A 290 1.40 3.39 -6.13
N GLN A 291 0.42 3.47 -5.22
CA GLN A 291 0.49 4.27 -3.98
C GLN A 291 0.74 3.44 -2.70
N ALA A 292 0.40 2.16 -2.67
CA ALA A 292 0.48 1.31 -1.49
C ALA A 292 1.76 0.44 -1.51
N PRO A 293 2.59 0.44 -0.45
CA PRO A 293 3.59 -0.60 -0.27
C PRO A 293 2.89 -1.95 0.01
N PRO A 294 3.47 -3.09 -0.43
CA PRO A 294 2.88 -4.41 -0.23
C PRO A 294 2.75 -4.71 1.27
N SER A 295 1.51 -4.75 1.75
CA SER A 295 1.20 -5.12 3.13
C SER A 295 1.11 -6.64 3.23
N ASN A 296 2.24 -7.31 3.49
CA ASN A 296 2.19 -8.62 4.12
C ASN A 296 1.96 -8.46 5.62
N LEU A 297 0.71 -8.24 6.00
CA LEU A 297 0.18 -8.70 7.27
C LEU A 297 -1.06 -9.52 6.95
N GLU A 298 -0.84 -10.83 6.98
CA GLU A 298 -1.84 -11.88 7.10
C GLU A 298 -3.08 -11.37 7.84
N ALA A 299 -4.16 -11.14 7.10
CA ALA A 299 -5.45 -10.86 7.71
C ALA A 299 -5.82 -12.09 8.56
N PRO A 300 -6.18 -11.92 9.85
CA PRO A 300 -6.73 -13.02 10.62
C PRO A 300 -7.96 -13.57 9.88
N PRO A 301 -8.18 -14.90 9.86
CA PRO A 301 -9.34 -15.47 9.19
C PRO A 301 -10.63 -14.85 9.76
N PRO A 302 -11.68 -14.70 8.92
CA PRO A 302 -12.93 -14.11 9.35
C PRO A 302 -13.48 -14.89 10.54
N VAL A 303 -13.65 -14.22 11.67
CA VAL A 303 -14.37 -14.74 12.82
C VAL A 303 -15.79 -15.07 12.34
N ALA A 304 -16.12 -16.36 12.31
CA ALA A 304 -17.46 -16.82 12.02
C ALA A 304 -18.45 -16.16 12.99
N PRO A 305 -19.64 -15.73 12.51
CA PRO A 305 -20.65 -15.17 13.39
C PRO A 305 -21.02 -16.18 14.47
N GLN A 306 -20.76 -15.81 15.73
CA GLN A 306 -21.19 -16.56 16.89
C GLN A 306 -22.71 -16.70 16.81
N ALA A 307 -23.19 -17.94 16.74
CA ALA A 307 -24.60 -18.26 16.86
C ALA A 307 -25.12 -17.66 18.17
N ALA A 308 -26.05 -16.72 18.04
CA ALA A 308 -26.82 -16.20 19.16
C ALA A 308 -27.57 -17.38 19.81
N ASN A 309 -27.02 -17.86 20.92
CA ASN A 309 -27.62 -18.87 21.75
C ASN A 309 -28.85 -18.27 22.44
N THR A 310 -29.99 -18.31 21.77
CA THR A 310 -31.28 -17.90 22.34
C THR A 310 -31.83 -19.10 23.11
N ALA A 311 -31.48 -19.17 24.40
CA ALA A 311 -32.11 -20.09 25.32
C ALA A 311 -33.61 -19.75 25.43
N LEU A 312 -34.46 -20.67 24.98
CA LEU A 312 -35.90 -20.69 25.27
C LEU A 312 -36.11 -21.05 26.75
N PRO A 313 -36.88 -20.28 27.55
CA PRO A 313 -37.32 -20.74 28.85
C PRO A 313 -38.43 -21.80 28.71
N ALA A 314 -38.30 -22.88 29.48
CA ALA A 314 -39.27 -23.98 29.56
C ALA A 314 -40.62 -23.53 30.16
N PRO A 315 -41.76 -24.13 29.73
CA PRO A 315 -43.06 -23.82 30.30
C PRO A 315 -43.25 -24.44 31.69
N THR A 316 -43.61 -23.59 32.65
CA THR A 316 -44.06 -23.97 34.00
C THR A 316 -45.35 -24.79 33.91
N ALA A 317 -45.28 -26.05 34.36
CA ALA A 317 -46.47 -26.88 34.56
C ALA A 317 -47.16 -26.49 35.88
N LEU A 318 -48.44 -26.16 35.78
CA LEU A 318 -49.38 -26.05 36.90
C LEU A 318 -49.65 -27.44 37.49
N ARG A 319 -49.45 -27.57 38.80
CA ARG A 319 -50.19 -28.48 39.69
C ARG A 319 -50.28 -27.87 41.08
#